data_AF-A0A965L8K3-F1
#
_entry.id   AF-A0A965L8K3-F1
#
_cell.length_a   1.000
_cell.length_b   1.000
_cell.length_c   1.000
_cell.angle_alpha   90.00
_cell.angle_beta   90.00
_cell.angle_gamma   90.00
#
_symmetry.space_group_name_H-M   'P 1'
#
loop_
_entity.id
_entity.type
_entity.pdbx_description
1 polymer ?
#
loop_
_entity_poly.entity_id
_entity_poly.type
_entity_poly.pdbx_seq_one_letter_code
_entity_poly.pdbx_strand_id
1 'polypeptide(L)'
;MAIHSPARAMAIAEQVAGRYRITVDHLLCARWDRYVVHARAEVAVRIRDDLGWSSRAIGRWLGCSHPNVRKLFSYHKMRPPWAAMTGDVDPASILHLARDDQARRLAEAEQRAADAAREIDRLSGVHLTEALAEQLGLLTRCAIVLAICAENYPRVVRGVAILQGYDHACSVLGYGARNGATYDLMKKNFSSLDRAFAEQGWPQPTECGDLPASRRLTHAAADMLALRFGVPRRSQMMLAAEGRSPPIPSRARSVA
;
A
#
# COMPACT_ATOMS: atom_id res chain seq x y z
N MET A 1 -5.25 39.11 33.00
CA MET A 1 -5.13 37.83 32.26
C MET A 1 -3.94 37.93 31.34
N ALA A 2 -2.96 37.02 31.44
CA ALA A 2 -1.84 36.99 30.52
C ALA A 2 -2.34 36.55 29.13
N ILE A 3 -2.12 37.37 28.11
CA ILE A 3 -2.48 37.04 26.73
C ILE A 3 -1.54 35.95 26.26
N HIS A 4 -2.05 34.73 26.05
CA HIS A 4 -1.30 33.67 25.41
C HIS A 4 -1.00 34.11 23.97
N SER A 5 0.26 34.45 23.67
CA SER A 5 0.70 34.85 22.32
C SER A 5 1.35 33.66 21.61
N PRO A 6 0.67 32.99 20.66
CA PRO A 6 1.25 31.88 19.90
C PRO A 6 2.49 32.29 19.10
N ALA A 7 2.55 33.54 18.62
CA ALA A 7 3.70 34.08 17.91
C ALA A 7 4.96 34.10 18.78
N ARG A 8 4.85 34.48 20.06
CA ARG A 8 5.98 34.45 21.00
C ARG A 8 6.41 33.02 21.34
N ALA A 9 5.45 32.10 21.47
CA ALA A 9 5.75 30.68 21.67
C ALA A 9 6.49 30.08 20.45
N MET A 10 6.09 30.48 19.24
CA MET A 10 6.77 30.08 18.00
C MET A 10 8.21 30.61 17.95
N ALA A 11 8.44 31.89 18.26
CA ALA A 11 9.79 32.46 18.31
C ALA A 11 10.71 31.74 19.32
N ILE A 12 10.17 31.34 20.49
CA ILE A 12 10.92 30.49 21.45
C ILE A 12 11.28 29.15 20.82
N ALA A 13 10.33 28.49 20.15
CA ALA A 13 10.60 27.22 19.48
C ALA A 13 11.59 27.35 18.34
N GLU A 14 11.52 28.37 17.50
CA GLU A 14 12.50 28.63 16.45
C GLU A 14 13.91 28.84 17.02
N GLN A 15 14.03 29.62 18.10
CA GLN A 15 15.31 29.85 18.75
C GLN A 15 15.89 28.55 19.34
N VAL A 16 15.07 27.74 20.01
CA VAL A 16 15.52 26.45 20.56
C VAL A 16 15.79 25.46 19.44
N ALA A 17 14.95 25.40 18.41
CA ALA A 17 15.14 24.56 17.24
C ALA A 17 16.47 24.88 16.55
N GLY A 18 16.79 26.17 16.37
CA GLY A 18 18.09 26.61 15.85
C GLY A 18 19.27 26.18 16.72
N ARG A 19 19.15 26.32 18.07
CA ARG A 19 20.20 25.86 19.00
C ARG A 19 20.42 24.35 18.95
N TYR A 20 19.35 23.58 18.83
CA TYR A 20 19.39 22.12 18.73
C TYR A 20 19.56 21.63 17.28
N ARG A 21 19.65 22.55 16.30
CA ARG A 21 19.76 22.28 14.87
C ARG A 21 18.69 21.32 14.33
N ILE A 22 17.46 21.54 14.78
CA ILE A 22 16.25 20.85 14.30
C ILE A 22 15.29 21.88 13.72
N THR A 23 14.26 21.43 13.00
CA THR A 23 13.14 22.28 12.58
C THR A 23 12.07 22.37 13.68
N VAL A 24 11.22 23.38 13.60
CA VAL A 24 10.05 23.51 14.48
C VAL A 24 9.12 22.30 14.32
N ASP A 25 8.98 21.74 13.13
CA ASP A 25 8.17 20.53 12.90
C ASP A 25 8.64 19.34 13.74
N HIS A 26 9.95 19.19 13.93
CA HIS A 26 10.48 18.17 14.85
C HIS A 26 10.03 18.42 16.30
N LEU A 27 9.82 19.66 16.74
CA LEU A 27 9.31 19.99 18.07
C LEU A 27 7.80 19.74 18.21
N LEU A 28 7.03 19.90 17.13
CA LEU A 28 5.57 19.82 17.14
C LEU A 28 5.00 18.44 16.77
N CYS A 29 5.79 17.56 16.13
CA CYS A 29 5.32 16.21 15.74
C CYS A 29 5.17 15.24 16.93
N ALA A 30 4.77 13.99 16.69
CA ALA A 30 4.63 12.99 17.76
C ALA A 30 5.95 12.26 18.15
N ARG A 31 7.11 12.63 17.59
CA ARG A 31 8.38 11.91 17.81
C ARG A 31 8.98 12.16 19.19
N TRP A 32 9.55 11.10 19.77
CA TRP A 32 10.17 11.08 21.11
C TRP A 32 11.66 10.72 21.08
N ASP A 33 12.36 11.16 20.05
CA ASP A 33 13.81 10.96 19.97
C ASP A 33 14.51 11.74 21.10
N ARG A 34 15.55 11.15 21.70
CA ARG A 34 16.19 11.68 22.91
C ARG A 34 16.58 13.17 22.79
N TYR A 35 17.17 13.57 21.66
CA TYR A 35 17.57 14.96 21.42
C TYR A 35 16.37 15.91 21.23
N VAL A 36 15.32 15.45 20.54
CA VAL A 36 14.06 16.19 20.35
C VAL A 36 13.35 16.37 21.69
N VAL A 37 13.34 15.35 22.55
CA VAL A 37 12.75 15.43 23.90
C VAL A 37 13.44 16.50 24.74
N HIS A 38 14.77 16.61 24.67
CA HIS A 38 15.49 17.67 25.36
C HIS A 38 15.18 19.07 24.79
N ALA A 39 15.09 19.21 23.47
CA ALA A 39 14.70 20.48 22.84
C ALA A 39 13.26 20.89 23.24
N ARG A 40 12.30 19.95 23.19
CA ARG A 40 10.92 20.18 23.67
C ARG A 40 10.86 20.51 25.15
N ALA A 41 11.71 19.88 25.96
CA ALA A 41 11.80 20.16 27.39
C ALA A 41 12.24 21.60 27.64
N GLU A 42 13.23 22.09 26.89
CA GLU A 42 13.66 23.49 26.96
C GLU A 42 12.56 24.45 26.47
N VAL A 43 11.91 24.17 25.34
CA VAL A 43 10.79 24.98 24.84
C VAL A 43 9.65 25.05 25.86
N ALA A 44 9.26 23.91 26.44
CA ALA A 44 8.19 23.86 27.42
C ALA A 44 8.51 24.68 28.68
N VAL A 45 9.76 24.62 29.17
CA VAL A 45 10.21 25.40 30.33
C VAL A 45 10.20 26.90 30.01
N ARG A 46 10.74 27.31 28.86
CA ARG A 46 10.76 28.71 28.45
C ARG A 46 9.37 29.29 28.20
N ILE A 47 8.47 28.54 27.57
CA ILE A 47 7.07 28.99 27.39
C ILE A 47 6.37 29.14 28.76
N ARG A 48 6.65 28.27 29.72
CA ARG A 48 6.12 28.40 31.09
C ARG A 48 6.67 29.64 31.78
N ASP A 49 7.99 29.82 31.77
CA ASP A 49 8.68 30.84 32.55
C ASP A 49 8.55 32.24 31.91
N ASP A 50 8.68 32.33 30.57
CA ASP A 50 8.67 33.61 29.83
C ASP A 50 7.24 34.09 29.51
N LEU A 51 6.29 33.17 29.30
CA LEU A 51 4.92 33.48 28.85
C LEU A 51 3.83 33.14 29.87
N GLY A 52 4.16 32.45 30.97
CA GLY A 52 3.20 32.09 32.02
C GLY A 52 2.16 31.05 31.58
N TRP A 53 2.42 30.26 30.53
CA TRP A 53 1.44 29.29 30.05
C TRP A 53 1.26 28.12 31.02
N SER A 54 0.02 27.66 31.17
CA SER A 54 -0.26 26.42 31.89
C SER A 54 0.26 25.21 31.13
N SER A 55 0.62 24.14 31.84
CA SER A 55 1.06 22.87 31.23
C SER A 55 0.04 22.30 30.23
N ARG A 56 -1.26 22.59 30.39
CA ARG A 56 -2.31 22.16 29.45
C ARG A 56 -2.25 22.95 28.15
N ALA A 57 -2.02 24.27 28.23
CA ALA A 57 -1.84 25.12 27.06
C ALA A 57 -0.57 24.75 26.28
N ILE A 58 0.54 24.51 27.01
CA ILE A 58 1.81 24.04 26.42
C ILE A 58 1.61 22.70 25.71
N GLY A 59 0.92 21.75 26.34
CA GLY A 59 0.67 20.43 25.74
C GLY A 59 -0.15 20.52 24.46
N ARG A 60 -1.25 21.31 24.49
CA ARG A 60 -2.07 21.55 23.29
C ARG A 60 -1.24 22.12 22.15
N TRP A 61 -0.34 23.06 22.44
CA TRP A 61 0.48 23.70 21.42
C TRP A 61 1.60 22.80 20.88
N LEU A 62 2.25 22.03 21.75
CA LEU A 62 3.27 21.04 21.36
C LEU A 62 2.69 19.73 20.80
N GLY A 63 1.37 19.61 20.65
CA GLY A 63 0.72 18.37 20.19
C GLY A 63 0.89 17.18 21.15
N CYS A 64 1.03 17.42 22.46
CA CYS A 64 1.21 16.37 23.45
C CYS A 64 0.30 16.51 24.68
N SER A 65 0.14 15.43 25.45
CA SER A 65 -0.71 15.44 26.64
C SER A 65 -0.07 16.24 27.80
N HIS A 66 -0.90 16.85 28.65
CA HIS A 66 -0.44 17.57 29.84
C HIS A 66 0.50 16.75 30.76
N PRO A 67 0.27 15.45 31.02
CA PRO A 67 1.22 14.61 31.76
C PRO A 67 2.60 14.51 31.09
N ASN A 68 2.65 14.50 29.75
CA ASN A 68 3.90 14.49 29.00
C ASN A 68 4.67 15.80 29.15
N VAL A 69 3.98 16.95 29.25
CA VAL A 69 4.62 18.23 29.58
C VAL A 69 5.27 18.21 30.98
N ARG A 70 4.66 17.54 31.96
CA ARG A 70 5.29 17.38 33.28
C ARG A 70 6.58 16.55 33.20
N LYS A 71 6.59 15.48 32.38
CA LYS A 71 7.81 14.70 32.11
C LYS A 71 8.89 15.56 31.46
N LEU A 72 8.53 16.41 30.49
CA LEU A 72 9.44 17.38 29.87
C LEU A 72 10.09 18.30 30.92
N PHE A 73 9.35 18.79 31.91
CA PHE A 73 9.94 19.57 33.00
C PHE A 73 10.95 18.77 33.84
N SER A 74 10.67 17.50 34.11
CA SER A 74 11.63 16.61 34.80
C SER A 74 12.88 16.37 33.94
N TYR A 75 12.72 16.13 32.64
CA TYR A 75 13.85 15.96 31.71
C TYR A 75 14.72 17.21 31.62
N HIS A 76 14.14 18.41 31.70
CA HIS A 76 14.91 19.65 31.74
C HIS A 76 15.73 19.78 33.03
N LYS A 77 15.19 19.34 34.18
CA LYS A 77 15.89 19.37 35.47
C LYS A 77 17.01 18.34 35.58
N MET A 78 16.86 17.19 34.92
CA MET A 78 17.85 16.11 34.93
C MET A 78 19.06 16.36 33.99
N ARG A 79 19.24 17.58 33.47
CA ARG A 79 20.25 17.88 32.45
C ARG A 79 21.67 17.61 32.97
N PRO A 80 22.46 16.74 32.30
CA PRO A 80 23.88 16.97 32.15
C PRO A 80 24.07 18.25 31.31
N PRO A 81 25.14 19.04 31.50
CA PRO A 81 25.38 20.22 30.69
C PRO A 81 25.46 19.78 29.23
N TRP A 82 24.54 20.28 28.39
CA TRP A 82 24.52 20.02 26.95
C TRP A 82 25.85 20.40 26.28
N ALA A 83 26.58 21.37 26.86
CA ALA A 83 27.95 21.71 26.50
C ALA A 83 28.93 20.52 26.57
N ALA A 84 28.66 19.51 27.42
CA ALA A 84 29.46 18.28 27.52
C ALA A 84 29.03 17.18 26.53
N MET A 85 27.86 17.30 25.88
CA MET A 85 27.42 16.36 24.82
C MET A 85 27.67 16.90 23.40
N THR A 86 27.90 18.20 23.25
CA THR A 86 28.27 18.83 21.97
C THR A 86 29.78 18.95 21.76
N GLY A 87 30.59 18.25 22.58
CA GLY A 87 31.97 17.96 22.21
C GLY A 87 31.97 17.08 20.95
N ASP A 88 32.39 17.66 19.84
CA ASP A 88 32.73 17.01 18.57
C ASP A 88 31.64 16.27 17.78
N VAL A 89 30.37 16.73 17.81
CA VAL A 89 29.41 16.33 16.78
C VAL A 89 29.23 17.46 15.77
N ASP A 90 29.90 17.30 14.62
CA ASP A 90 29.84 18.24 13.50
C ASP A 90 28.37 18.42 13.04
N PRO A 91 27.84 19.66 13.00
CA PRO A 91 26.52 19.97 12.42
C PRO A 91 26.26 19.38 11.05
N ALA A 92 27.29 19.34 10.20
CA ALA A 92 27.18 18.83 8.84
C ALA A 92 26.77 17.35 8.86
N SER A 93 27.31 16.55 9.80
CA SER A 93 27.04 15.12 9.93
C SER A 93 25.58 14.81 10.30
N ILE A 94 24.93 15.62 11.15
CA ILE A 94 23.52 15.41 11.53
C ILE A 94 22.57 15.76 10.38
N LEU A 95 22.83 16.87 9.67
CA LEU A 95 22.05 17.26 8.50
C LEU A 95 22.25 16.30 7.33
N HIS A 96 23.46 15.75 7.17
CA HIS A 96 23.76 14.72 6.18
C HIS A 96 22.96 13.44 6.46
N LEU A 97 22.96 12.95 7.71
CA LEU A 97 22.18 11.76 8.10
C LEU A 97 20.67 11.92 7.89
N ALA A 98 20.12 13.12 8.11
CA ALA A 98 18.71 13.40 7.86
C ALA A 98 18.36 13.43 6.36
N ARG A 99 19.25 13.95 5.53
CA ARG A 99 19.12 13.95 4.06
C ARG A 99 19.25 12.55 3.49
N ASP A 100 20.19 11.76 3.99
CA ASP A 100 20.39 10.37 3.59
C ASP A 100 19.19 9.50 3.97
N ASP A 101 18.63 9.68 5.17
CA ASP A 101 17.44 8.94 5.58
C ASP A 101 16.20 9.32 4.75
N GLN A 102 16.05 10.60 4.40
CA GLN A 102 14.98 11.06 3.51
C GLN A 102 15.16 10.50 2.09
N ALA A 103 16.38 10.56 1.54
CA ALA A 103 16.71 10.01 0.22
C ALA A 103 16.46 8.49 0.19
N ARG A 104 16.85 7.77 1.25
CA ARG A 104 16.58 6.34 1.39
C ARG A 104 15.08 6.04 1.41
N ARG A 105 14.27 6.80 2.15
CA ARG A 105 12.81 6.60 2.20
C ARG A 105 12.14 6.88 0.85
N LEU A 106 12.60 7.90 0.13
CA LEU A 106 12.12 8.20 -1.22
C LEU A 106 12.48 7.06 -2.18
N ALA A 107 13.74 6.60 -2.17
CA ALA A 107 14.17 5.47 -2.97
C ALA A 107 13.38 4.18 -2.63
N GLU A 108 13.12 3.90 -1.35
CA GLU A 108 12.28 2.77 -0.92
C GLU A 108 10.81 2.91 -1.35
N ALA A 109 10.28 4.14 -1.40
CA ALA A 109 8.92 4.40 -1.88
C ALA A 109 8.83 4.25 -3.41
N GLU A 110 9.80 4.78 -4.15
CA GLU A 110 9.92 4.63 -5.60
C GLU A 110 10.08 3.18 -5.99
N GLN A 111 10.94 2.43 -5.28
CA GLN A 111 11.13 1.01 -5.51
C GLN A 111 9.82 0.23 -5.28
N ARG A 112 9.11 0.51 -4.20
CA ARG A 112 7.80 -0.12 -3.93
C ARG A 112 6.75 0.24 -4.99
N ALA A 113 6.76 1.48 -5.48
CA ALA A 113 5.86 1.90 -6.55
C ALA A 113 6.18 1.19 -7.87
N ALA A 114 7.47 1.07 -8.21
CA ALA A 114 7.92 0.33 -9.39
C ALA A 114 7.61 -1.17 -9.30
N ASP A 115 7.76 -1.78 -8.12
CA ASP A 115 7.39 -3.17 -7.88
C ASP A 115 5.88 -3.40 -8.03
N ALA A 116 5.06 -2.48 -7.49
CA ALA A 116 3.62 -2.53 -7.64
C ALA A 116 3.18 -2.37 -9.11
N ALA A 117 3.81 -1.46 -9.86
CA ALA A 117 3.51 -1.26 -11.28
C ALA A 117 3.86 -2.51 -12.10
N ARG A 118 5.02 -3.13 -11.85
CA ARG A 118 5.43 -4.39 -12.50
C ARG A 118 4.49 -5.53 -12.18
N GLU A 119 3.97 -5.60 -10.95
CA GLU A 119 2.99 -6.61 -10.59
C GLU A 119 1.65 -6.38 -11.30
N ILE A 120 1.17 -5.13 -11.40
CA ILE A 120 -0.07 -4.81 -12.14
C ILE A 120 0.07 -5.17 -13.62
N ASP A 121 1.18 -4.80 -14.26
CA ASP A 121 1.45 -5.12 -15.66
C ASP A 121 1.40 -6.63 -15.91
N ARG A 122 2.09 -7.40 -15.07
CA ARG A 122 2.06 -8.87 -15.09
C ARG A 122 0.64 -9.44 -14.91
N LEU A 123 -0.16 -8.87 -14.01
CA LEU A 123 -1.50 -9.36 -13.68
C LEU A 123 -2.56 -8.99 -14.73
N SER A 124 -2.32 -7.94 -15.51
CA SER A 124 -3.31 -7.36 -16.42
C SER A 124 -3.58 -8.22 -17.66
N GLY A 125 -2.63 -9.06 -18.07
CA GLY A 125 -2.75 -9.89 -19.27
C GLY A 125 -2.90 -9.07 -20.57
N VAL A 126 -2.46 -7.81 -20.58
CA VAL A 126 -2.64 -6.89 -21.72
C VAL A 126 -2.14 -7.49 -23.02
N HIS A 127 -0.94 -8.07 -23.02
CA HIS A 127 -0.32 -8.65 -24.21
C HIS A 127 -1.12 -9.80 -24.85
N LEU A 128 -1.97 -10.47 -24.08
CA LEU A 128 -2.78 -11.59 -24.55
C LEU A 128 -4.18 -11.15 -25.03
N THR A 129 -4.61 -9.95 -24.64
CA THR A 129 -5.99 -9.49 -24.85
C THR A 129 -6.37 -9.42 -26.33
N GLU A 130 -5.52 -8.82 -27.17
CA GLU A 130 -5.82 -8.66 -28.60
C GLU A 130 -5.91 -10.01 -29.31
N ALA A 131 -4.95 -10.91 -29.04
CA ALA A 131 -4.94 -12.26 -29.61
C ALA A 131 -6.17 -13.07 -29.19
N LEU A 132 -6.59 -12.98 -27.92
CA LEU A 132 -7.83 -13.63 -27.47
C LEU A 132 -9.07 -13.02 -28.11
N ALA A 133 -9.14 -11.69 -28.22
CA ALA A 133 -10.28 -11.02 -28.83
C ALA A 133 -10.46 -11.43 -30.30
N GLU A 134 -9.37 -11.40 -31.07
CA GLU A 134 -9.37 -11.73 -32.48
C GLU A 134 -9.62 -13.23 -32.72
N GLN A 135 -8.78 -14.10 -32.16
CA GLN A 135 -8.80 -15.52 -32.50
C GLN A 135 -9.97 -16.28 -31.88
N LEU A 136 -10.53 -15.79 -30.77
CA LEU A 136 -11.70 -16.39 -30.14
C LEU A 136 -13.02 -15.67 -30.49
N GLY A 137 -12.97 -14.59 -31.27
CA GLY A 137 -14.14 -13.79 -31.62
C GLY A 137 -14.82 -13.16 -30.39
N LEU A 138 -14.03 -12.77 -29.39
CA LEU A 138 -14.53 -12.20 -28.14
C LEU A 138 -14.57 -10.67 -28.23
N LEU A 139 -15.54 -10.06 -27.53
CA LEU A 139 -15.48 -8.64 -27.24
C LEU A 139 -14.21 -8.32 -26.43
N THR A 140 -13.52 -7.22 -26.73
CA THR A 140 -12.28 -6.81 -26.03
C THR A 140 -12.43 -6.84 -24.50
N ARG A 141 -13.54 -6.35 -23.96
CA ARG A 141 -13.84 -6.40 -22.51
C ARG A 141 -13.90 -7.81 -21.92
N CYS A 142 -14.35 -8.80 -22.70
CA CYS A 142 -14.39 -10.20 -22.30
C CYS A 142 -13.00 -10.85 -22.42
N ALA A 143 -12.24 -10.47 -23.45
CA ALA A 143 -10.86 -10.92 -23.64
C ALA A 143 -9.93 -10.44 -22.51
N ILE A 144 -10.08 -9.19 -22.04
CA ILE A 144 -9.32 -8.66 -20.90
C ILE A 144 -9.51 -9.52 -19.65
N VAL A 145 -10.77 -9.78 -19.26
CA VAL A 145 -11.03 -10.58 -18.04
C VAL A 145 -10.54 -12.02 -18.18
N LEU A 146 -10.61 -12.60 -19.38
CA LEU A 146 -10.06 -13.92 -19.66
C LEU A 146 -8.54 -13.93 -19.55
N ALA A 147 -7.86 -12.92 -20.10
CA ALA A 147 -6.40 -12.78 -20.05
C ALA A 147 -5.90 -12.68 -18.60
N ILE A 148 -6.55 -11.85 -17.78
CA ILE A 148 -6.25 -11.73 -16.34
C ILE A 148 -6.36 -13.10 -15.66
N CYS A 149 -7.44 -13.84 -15.91
CA CYS A 149 -7.61 -15.18 -15.32
C CYS A 149 -6.59 -16.20 -15.84
N ALA A 150 -6.19 -16.12 -17.10
CA ALA A 150 -5.23 -17.03 -17.72
C ALA A 150 -3.80 -16.83 -17.19
N GLU A 151 -3.34 -15.58 -17.08
CA GLU A 151 -2.01 -15.26 -16.53
C GLU A 151 -1.87 -15.67 -15.05
N ASN A 152 -2.98 -15.65 -14.32
CA ASN A 152 -3.00 -15.97 -12.90
C ASN A 152 -3.26 -17.44 -12.57
N TYR A 153 -3.54 -18.29 -13.55
CA TYR A 153 -3.79 -19.70 -13.31
C TYR A 153 -2.58 -20.39 -12.63
N PRO A 154 -2.78 -21.31 -11.66
CA PRO A 154 -4.06 -21.83 -11.13
C PRO A 154 -4.65 -21.05 -9.96
N ARG A 155 -4.18 -19.82 -9.70
CA ARG A 155 -4.60 -19.04 -8.54
C ARG A 155 -5.99 -18.46 -8.74
N VAL A 156 -6.71 -18.32 -7.64
CA VAL A 156 -7.97 -17.59 -7.58
C VAL A 156 -7.67 -16.09 -7.54
N VAL A 157 -8.23 -15.33 -8.48
CA VAL A 157 -8.07 -13.87 -8.56
C VAL A 157 -9.24 -13.20 -7.84
N ARG A 158 -8.94 -12.30 -6.90
CA ARG A 158 -9.96 -11.55 -6.16
C ARG A 158 -10.60 -10.50 -7.07
N GLY A 159 -11.89 -10.22 -6.87
CA GLY A 159 -12.62 -9.23 -7.68
C GLY A 159 -11.96 -7.85 -7.73
N VAL A 160 -11.39 -7.37 -6.62
CA VAL A 160 -10.65 -6.09 -6.59
C VAL A 160 -9.44 -6.11 -7.53
N ALA A 161 -8.69 -7.22 -7.56
CA ALA A 161 -7.52 -7.35 -8.44
C ALA A 161 -7.94 -7.46 -9.91
N ILE A 162 -9.07 -8.12 -10.21
CA ILE A 162 -9.64 -8.18 -11.56
C ILE A 162 -10.01 -6.77 -12.04
N LEU A 163 -10.65 -5.95 -11.18
CA LEU A 163 -11.00 -4.57 -11.49
C LEU A 163 -9.76 -3.71 -11.78
N GLN A 164 -8.73 -3.82 -10.92
CA GLN A 164 -7.47 -3.09 -11.11
C GLN A 164 -6.74 -3.50 -12.39
N GLY A 165 -6.65 -4.80 -12.67
CA GLY A 165 -6.06 -5.31 -13.91
C GLY A 165 -6.85 -4.88 -15.14
N TYR A 166 -8.19 -4.85 -15.04
CA TYR A 166 -9.06 -4.41 -16.12
C TYR A 166 -8.89 -2.91 -16.42
N ASP A 167 -8.90 -2.05 -15.40
CA ASP A 167 -8.67 -0.61 -15.57
C ASP A 167 -7.29 -0.31 -16.16
N HIS A 168 -6.27 -1.03 -15.70
CA HIS A 168 -4.93 -0.94 -16.28
C HIS A 168 -4.93 -1.35 -17.76
N ALA A 169 -5.54 -2.49 -18.09
CA ALA A 169 -5.60 -2.96 -19.47
C ALA A 169 -6.37 -2.00 -20.40
N CYS A 170 -7.48 -1.44 -19.92
CA CYS A 170 -8.21 -0.37 -20.59
C CYS A 170 -7.33 0.84 -20.88
N SER A 171 -6.55 1.29 -19.89
CA SER A 171 -5.62 2.42 -20.03
C SER A 171 -4.56 2.16 -21.10
N VAL A 172 -3.91 0.98 -21.06
CA VAL A 172 -2.83 0.63 -22.00
C VAL A 172 -3.35 0.42 -23.42
N LEU A 173 -4.49 -0.25 -23.58
CA LEU A 173 -5.10 -0.52 -24.88
C LEU A 173 -5.84 0.68 -25.48
N GLY A 174 -5.94 1.80 -24.75
CA GLY A 174 -6.80 2.93 -25.14
C GLY A 174 -8.28 2.55 -25.22
N TYR A 175 -8.68 1.45 -24.58
CA TYR A 175 -10.02 0.88 -24.64
C TYR A 175 -10.87 1.43 -23.48
N GLY A 176 -12.00 2.05 -23.83
CA GLY A 176 -12.81 2.93 -22.99
C GLY A 176 -12.89 2.61 -21.49
N ALA A 177 -12.63 3.63 -20.66
CA ALA A 177 -13.65 4.19 -19.77
C ALA A 177 -13.15 5.47 -19.07
N ARG A 178 -13.96 6.53 -19.14
CA ARG A 178 -13.80 7.75 -18.31
C ARG A 178 -14.20 7.53 -16.83
N ASN A 179 -14.83 6.39 -16.50
CA ASN A 179 -15.52 6.17 -15.21
C ASN A 179 -15.01 4.93 -14.41
N GLY A 180 -13.93 4.27 -14.84
CA GLY A 180 -13.37 3.09 -14.17
C GLY A 180 -14.26 1.83 -14.20
N ALA A 181 -13.69 0.70 -13.82
CA ALA A 181 -14.35 -0.59 -13.77
C ALA A 181 -15.24 -0.75 -12.52
N THR A 182 -16.42 -1.34 -12.70
CA THR A 182 -17.36 -1.65 -11.61
C THR A 182 -17.65 -3.15 -11.52
N TYR A 183 -18.10 -3.61 -10.35
CA TYR A 183 -18.48 -5.02 -10.17
C TYR A 183 -19.61 -5.46 -11.12
N ASP A 184 -20.59 -4.59 -11.39
CA ASP A 184 -21.67 -4.89 -12.33
C ASP A 184 -21.17 -5.03 -13.76
N LEU A 185 -20.20 -4.20 -14.16
CA LEU A 185 -19.53 -4.35 -15.46
C LEU A 185 -18.80 -5.70 -15.53
N MET A 186 -18.07 -6.08 -14.49
CA MET A 186 -17.39 -7.38 -14.45
C MET A 186 -18.37 -8.54 -14.54
N LYS A 187 -19.49 -8.49 -13.82
CA LYS A 187 -20.54 -9.51 -13.90
C LYS A 187 -21.05 -9.67 -15.33
N LYS A 188 -21.33 -8.56 -16.02
CA LYS A 188 -21.76 -8.57 -17.44
C LYS A 188 -20.67 -9.13 -18.36
N ASN A 189 -19.41 -8.80 -18.12
CA ASN A 189 -18.28 -9.30 -18.91
C ASN A 189 -18.13 -10.81 -18.76
N PHE A 190 -18.20 -11.36 -17.54
CA PHE A 190 -18.17 -12.80 -17.30
C PHE A 190 -19.37 -13.51 -17.91
N SER A 191 -20.60 -13.00 -17.73
CA SER A 191 -21.78 -13.61 -18.37
C SER A 191 -21.71 -13.61 -19.90
N SER A 192 -21.14 -12.55 -20.49
CA SER A 192 -20.94 -12.49 -21.95
C SER A 192 -19.86 -13.47 -22.42
N LEU A 193 -18.79 -13.63 -21.63
CA LEU A 193 -17.72 -14.58 -21.87
C LEU A 193 -18.23 -16.03 -21.81
N ASP A 194 -18.97 -16.38 -20.76
CA ASP A 194 -19.55 -17.72 -20.58
C ASP A 194 -20.48 -18.07 -21.76
N ARG A 195 -21.32 -17.12 -22.18
CA ARG A 195 -22.20 -17.29 -23.34
C ARG A 195 -21.41 -17.51 -24.64
N ALA A 196 -20.39 -16.69 -24.90
CA ALA A 196 -19.57 -16.81 -26.11
C ALA A 196 -18.83 -18.16 -26.18
N PHE A 197 -18.34 -18.67 -25.05
CA PHE A 197 -17.73 -20.00 -24.99
C PHE A 197 -18.76 -21.11 -25.22
N ALA A 198 -19.95 -21.00 -24.62
CA ALA A 198 -21.02 -21.97 -24.81
C ALA A 198 -21.51 -22.03 -26.27
N GLU A 199 -21.67 -20.88 -26.93
CA GLU A 199 -22.07 -20.78 -28.35
C GLU A 199 -21.08 -21.47 -29.29
N GLN A 200 -19.79 -21.49 -28.93
CA GLN A 200 -18.74 -22.15 -29.71
C GLN A 200 -18.49 -23.62 -29.29
N GLY A 201 -19.27 -24.14 -28.34
CA GLY A 201 -19.09 -25.50 -27.81
C GLY A 201 -17.78 -25.68 -27.04
N TRP A 202 -17.23 -24.61 -26.48
CA TRP A 202 -15.99 -24.62 -25.71
C TRP A 202 -16.23 -24.88 -24.22
N PRO A 203 -15.21 -25.39 -23.49
CA PRO A 203 -15.32 -25.59 -22.04
C PRO A 203 -15.61 -24.29 -21.31
N GLN A 204 -16.32 -24.36 -20.18
CA GLN A 204 -16.61 -23.18 -19.36
C GLN A 204 -15.32 -22.42 -19.02
N PRO A 205 -15.22 -21.11 -19.30
CA PRO A 205 -13.94 -20.39 -19.21
C PRO A 205 -13.50 -20.17 -17.77
N THR A 206 -14.41 -19.76 -16.89
CA THR A 206 -14.09 -19.43 -15.50
C THR A 206 -15.07 -20.05 -14.51
N GLU A 207 -14.62 -20.21 -13.27
CA GLU A 207 -15.43 -20.65 -12.13
C GLU A 207 -15.30 -19.67 -10.95
N CYS A 208 -16.28 -19.69 -10.05
CA CYS A 208 -16.24 -18.93 -8.81
C CYS A 208 -15.18 -19.53 -7.87
N GLY A 209 -14.34 -18.69 -7.27
CA GLY A 209 -13.48 -19.12 -6.16
C GLY A 209 -14.19 -18.98 -4.81
N ASP A 210 -13.52 -19.41 -3.73
CA ASP A 210 -14.07 -19.40 -2.37
C ASP A 210 -14.26 -17.99 -1.78
N LEU A 211 -13.62 -16.98 -2.38
CA LEU A 211 -13.69 -15.59 -1.92
C LEU A 211 -14.78 -14.81 -2.68
N PRO A 212 -15.43 -13.80 -2.05
CA PRO A 212 -16.42 -12.96 -2.71
C PRO A 212 -15.90 -12.33 -4.00
N ALA A 213 -16.71 -12.40 -5.06
CA ALA A 213 -16.39 -11.88 -6.39
C ALA A 213 -15.06 -12.38 -6.99
N SER A 214 -14.55 -13.52 -6.50
CA SER A 214 -13.34 -14.12 -7.03
C SER A 214 -13.61 -15.07 -8.19
N ARG A 215 -12.63 -15.18 -9.07
CA ARG A 215 -12.70 -16.02 -10.28
C ARG A 215 -11.39 -16.76 -10.49
N ARG A 216 -11.49 -17.94 -11.07
CA ARG A 216 -10.36 -18.75 -11.52
C ARG A 216 -10.67 -19.29 -12.92
N LEU A 217 -9.65 -19.42 -13.77
CA LEU A 217 -9.78 -20.13 -15.04
C LEU A 217 -10.02 -21.62 -14.77
N THR A 218 -11.03 -22.24 -15.40
CA THR A 218 -11.26 -23.68 -15.23
C THR A 218 -10.10 -24.48 -15.85
N HIS A 219 -9.90 -25.72 -15.42
CA HIS A 219 -8.81 -26.53 -15.97
C HIS A 219 -8.99 -26.83 -17.46
N ALA A 220 -10.20 -27.17 -17.90
CA ALA A 220 -10.45 -27.47 -19.30
C ALA A 220 -10.25 -26.24 -20.19
N ALA A 221 -10.62 -25.05 -19.73
CA ALA A 221 -10.29 -23.81 -20.43
C ALA A 221 -8.78 -23.52 -20.40
N ALA A 222 -8.09 -23.80 -19.30
CA ALA A 222 -6.64 -23.67 -19.19
C ALA A 222 -5.89 -24.57 -20.20
N ASP A 223 -6.29 -25.83 -20.34
CA ASP A 223 -5.73 -26.74 -21.35
C ASP A 223 -5.95 -26.20 -22.78
N MET A 224 -7.17 -25.74 -23.07
CA MET A 224 -7.51 -25.20 -24.38
C MET A 224 -6.72 -23.94 -24.72
N LEU A 225 -6.60 -22.99 -23.77
CA LEU A 225 -5.83 -21.78 -23.97
C LEU A 225 -4.33 -22.05 -24.03
N ALA A 226 -3.81 -22.99 -23.24
CA ALA A 226 -2.40 -23.37 -23.28
C ALA A 226 -2.02 -23.96 -24.65
N LEU A 227 -2.91 -24.78 -25.24
CA LEU A 227 -2.70 -25.34 -26.57
C LEU A 227 -2.70 -24.28 -27.68
N ARG A 228 -3.58 -23.27 -27.58
CA ARG A 228 -3.77 -22.26 -28.63
C ARG A 228 -2.83 -21.05 -28.50
N PHE A 229 -2.60 -20.59 -27.29
CA PHE A 229 -1.91 -19.33 -26.99
C PHE A 229 -0.65 -19.51 -26.14
N GLY A 230 -0.36 -20.72 -25.65
CA GLY A 230 0.77 -20.96 -24.74
C GLY A 230 0.56 -20.45 -23.30
N VAL A 231 -0.67 -20.04 -22.96
CA VAL A 231 -1.05 -19.51 -21.63
C VAL A 231 -2.30 -20.24 -21.14
N PRO A 232 -2.32 -20.78 -19.91
CA PRO A 232 -1.27 -20.73 -18.90
C PRO A 232 -0.03 -21.56 -19.29
N ARG A 233 1.14 -21.19 -18.76
CA ARG A 233 2.39 -21.93 -19.03
C ARG A 233 2.30 -23.35 -18.47
N ARG A 234 3.00 -24.30 -19.09
CA ARG A 234 3.04 -25.69 -18.64
C ARG A 234 3.44 -25.84 -17.16
N SER A 235 4.34 -25.00 -16.64
CA SER A 235 4.68 -24.99 -15.21
C SER A 235 3.50 -24.64 -14.30
N GLN A 236 2.65 -23.70 -14.70
CA GLN A 236 1.41 -23.37 -13.99
C GLN A 236 0.41 -24.52 -14.03
N MET A 237 0.32 -25.19 -15.17
CA MET A 237 -0.52 -26.39 -15.34
C MET A 237 -0.08 -27.54 -14.43
N MET A 238 1.23 -27.78 -14.28
CA MET A 238 1.76 -28.80 -13.37
C MET A 238 1.48 -28.47 -11.90
N LEU A 239 1.68 -27.22 -11.48
CA LEU A 239 1.34 -26.77 -10.11
C LEU A 239 -0.15 -27.00 -9.78
N ALA A 240 -1.03 -26.82 -10.78
CA ALA A 240 -2.46 -27.06 -10.63
C ALA A 240 -2.80 -28.55 -10.45
N ALA A 241 -2.01 -29.44 -11.06
CA ALA A 241 -2.16 -30.88 -10.94
C ALA A 241 -1.64 -31.38 -9.57
N GLU A 242 -0.51 -30.85 -9.10
CA GLU A 242 0.07 -31.17 -7.79
C GLU A 242 -0.80 -30.68 -6.63
N GLY A 243 -1.47 -29.53 -6.78
CA GLY A 243 -2.40 -28.99 -5.77
C GLY A 243 -3.71 -29.78 -5.63
N ARG A 244 -4.04 -30.67 -6.58
CA ARG A 244 -5.15 -31.60 -6.47
C ARG A 244 -4.71 -32.85 -5.72
N SER A 245 -4.53 -32.73 -4.41
CA SER A 245 -4.64 -33.92 -3.57
C SER A 245 -6.01 -34.56 -3.86
N PRO A 246 -6.10 -35.87 -4.13
CA PRO A 246 -7.38 -36.52 -4.40
C PRO A 246 -8.31 -36.26 -3.21
N PRO A 247 -9.64 -36.10 -3.43
CA PRO A 247 -10.56 -36.00 -2.32
C PRO A 247 -10.34 -37.21 -1.41
N ILE A 248 -9.98 -36.97 -0.15
CA ILE A 248 -9.89 -38.03 0.86
C ILE A 248 -11.26 -38.72 0.82
N PRO A 249 -11.35 -40.03 0.50
CA PRO A 249 -12.63 -40.70 0.39
C PRO A 249 -13.36 -40.49 1.71
N SER A 250 -14.48 -39.75 1.66
CA SER A 250 -15.29 -39.54 2.84
C SER A 250 -15.72 -40.92 3.29
N ARG A 251 -15.26 -41.36 4.47
CA ARG A 251 -15.74 -42.59 5.09
C ARG A 251 -17.26 -42.56 4.99
N ALA A 252 -17.82 -43.47 4.19
CA ALA A 252 -19.24 -43.71 4.14
C ALA A 252 -19.69 -43.85 5.60
N ARG A 253 -20.60 -42.96 6.05
CA ARG A 253 -21.28 -43.17 7.31
C ARG A 253 -22.01 -44.50 7.14
N SER A 254 -21.47 -45.54 7.75
CA SER A 254 -22.20 -46.78 8.01
C SER A 254 -23.40 -46.39 8.84
N VAL A 255 -24.54 -46.27 8.18
CA VAL A 255 -25.84 -46.26 8.84
C VAL A 255 -26.04 -47.69 9.30
N ALA A 256 -25.89 -47.92 10.60
CA ALA A 256 -26.43 -49.09 11.28
C ALA A 256 -27.86 -48.76 11.73
#